data_AF-A0A2A2QF35-F1
#
_entry.id   AF-A0A2A2QF35-F1
#
_cell.length_a   1.000
_cell.length_b   1.000
_cell.length_c   1.000
_cell.angle_alpha   90.00
_cell.angle_beta   90.00
_cell.angle_gamma   90.00
#
_symmetry.space_group_name_H-M   'P 1'
#
loop_
_entity.id
_entity.type
_entity.pdbx_description
1 polymer ?
#
loop_
_entity_poly.entity_id
_entity_poly.type
_entity_poly.pdbx_seq_one_letter_code
_entity_poly.pdbx_strand_id
1 'polypeptide(L)'
;MRSERALWAVPLISFMGEKIGSFVELGCARIVDTVGGLGNTLLGKPFRPLTSSSKNTAGATAPGPSFTDRALAMLGKFGPLVVVALVLWWFYAGEQRFGSGRQQTTLGWLWSAWNSENDFEHGPMFPLIIVGLIYHRYARLKGAVGNANFLGLLVVLIGAVLYAAAYRTLQPRVAVGALPILLWGSALYLWGWAVARMLFLPLFFFWLAIPLPSFQQATTHLQLMATSFAHHGASLFGVETLVQGNMISSADGAWEPLEIAKGCSGIRSLMALLMISGAWACIAEMALWKRAVLFLSAIPLAILGNSLRVVSIFVIAEYGNAEWARTTWHDWSGLLLFYPISLMLLLCIHSLLEGGLPWEKSGARKVHRVVVTRSVAADVNSSNTPEA
;
A
#
# COMPACT_ATOMS: atom_id res chain seq x y z
N MET A 1 -22.38 -40.38 -3.18
CA MET A 1 -21.90 -39.03 -2.77
C MET A 1 -20.38 -38.88 -2.96
N ARG A 2 -19.83 -39.05 -4.18
CA ARG A 2 -18.38 -38.86 -4.42
C ARG A 2 -17.99 -38.33 -5.82
N SER A 3 -18.88 -37.66 -6.56
CA SER A 3 -18.55 -37.21 -7.93
C SER A 3 -18.91 -35.77 -8.31
N GLU A 4 -19.56 -34.96 -7.45
CA GLU A 4 -20.05 -33.63 -7.88
C GLU A 4 -19.10 -32.45 -7.59
N ARG A 5 -17.94 -32.68 -6.95
CA ARG A 5 -17.02 -31.58 -6.58
C ARG A 5 -16.05 -31.13 -7.69
N ALA A 6 -16.03 -31.81 -8.84
CA ALA A 6 -15.09 -31.53 -9.93
C ALA A 6 -15.67 -30.65 -11.07
N LEU A 7 -16.97 -30.39 -11.09
CA LEU A 7 -17.67 -29.71 -12.19
C LEU A 7 -17.43 -28.19 -12.29
N TRP A 8 -16.86 -27.56 -11.26
CA TRP A 8 -16.63 -26.11 -11.25
C TRP A 8 -15.24 -25.68 -11.74
N ALA A 9 -14.24 -26.58 -11.72
CA ALA A 9 -12.85 -26.25 -12.06
C ALA A 9 -12.56 -26.30 -13.56
N VAL A 10 -13.18 -27.26 -14.28
CA VAL A 10 -12.95 -27.48 -15.72
C VAL A 10 -13.44 -26.29 -16.58
N PRO A 11 -14.62 -25.70 -16.36
CA PRO A 11 -15.07 -24.55 -17.14
C PRO A 11 -14.25 -23.28 -16.87
N LEU A 12 -13.70 -23.13 -15.67
CA LEU A 12 -12.90 -21.96 -15.29
C LEU A 12 -11.51 -22.00 -15.94
N ILE A 13 -10.86 -23.16 -15.91
CA ILE A 13 -9.53 -23.38 -16.53
C ILE A 13 -9.65 -23.30 -18.06
N SER A 14 -10.70 -23.90 -18.64
CA SER A 14 -10.95 -23.83 -20.09
C SER A 14 -11.25 -22.40 -20.56
N PHE A 15 -12.06 -21.63 -19.82
CA PHE A 15 -12.39 -20.24 -20.15
C PHE A 15 -11.20 -19.29 -19.94
N MET A 16 -10.41 -19.48 -18.87
CA MET A 16 -9.16 -18.74 -18.70
C MET A 16 -8.17 -19.10 -19.82
N GLY A 17 -8.06 -20.37 -20.20
CA GLY A 17 -7.24 -20.82 -21.32
C GLY A 17 -7.67 -20.22 -22.65
N GLU A 18 -8.97 -20.12 -22.92
CA GLU A 18 -9.53 -19.54 -24.14
C GLU A 18 -9.32 -18.02 -24.21
N LYS A 19 -9.55 -17.29 -23.09
CA LYS A 19 -9.29 -15.85 -23.00
C LYS A 19 -7.79 -15.52 -23.00
N ILE A 20 -6.94 -16.34 -22.37
CA ILE A 20 -5.48 -16.21 -22.42
C ILE A 20 -4.97 -16.55 -23.82
N GLY A 21 -5.50 -17.58 -24.49
CA GLY A 21 -5.17 -17.94 -25.86
C GLY A 21 -5.54 -16.84 -26.85
N SER A 22 -6.77 -16.30 -26.74
CA SER A 22 -7.21 -15.14 -27.52
C SER A 22 -6.36 -13.89 -27.24
N PHE A 23 -5.92 -13.67 -25.99
CA PHE A 23 -5.00 -12.59 -25.62
C PHE A 23 -3.60 -12.75 -26.22
N VAL A 24 -3.05 -13.98 -26.24
CA VAL A 24 -1.75 -14.26 -26.88
C VAL A 24 -1.84 -14.04 -28.39
N GLU A 25 -2.90 -14.49 -29.05
CA GLU A 25 -3.09 -14.29 -30.49
C GLU A 25 -3.30 -12.82 -30.86
N LEU A 26 -4.20 -12.10 -30.17
CA LEU A 26 -4.48 -10.68 -30.46
C LEU A 26 -3.31 -9.76 -30.06
N GLY A 27 -2.62 -10.10 -28.97
CA GLY A 27 -1.48 -9.37 -28.44
C GLY A 27 -0.23 -9.55 -29.29
N CYS A 28 0.11 -10.78 -29.69
CA CYS A 28 1.25 -11.04 -30.58
C CYS A 28 1.07 -10.39 -31.96
N ALA A 29 -0.13 -10.45 -32.55
CA ALA A 29 -0.39 -9.82 -33.85
C ALA A 29 -0.19 -8.30 -33.80
N ARG A 30 -0.77 -7.61 -32.80
CA ARG A 30 -0.59 -6.16 -32.64
C ARG A 30 0.83 -5.74 -32.28
N ILE A 31 1.57 -6.54 -31.52
CA ILE A 31 2.96 -6.26 -31.16
C ILE A 31 3.88 -6.43 -32.37
N VAL A 32 3.67 -7.46 -33.20
CA VAL A 32 4.44 -7.67 -34.44
C VAL A 32 4.17 -6.53 -35.43
N ASP A 33 2.93 -6.07 -35.57
CA ASP A 33 2.59 -4.94 -36.44
C ASP A 33 3.17 -3.61 -35.94
N THR A 34 3.17 -3.38 -34.62
CA THR A 34 3.71 -2.15 -34.01
C THR A 34 5.24 -2.12 -34.06
N VAL A 35 5.91 -3.26 -33.87
CA VAL A 35 7.37 -3.39 -33.97
C VAL A 35 7.83 -3.39 -35.44
N GLY A 36 7.06 -4.02 -36.34
CA GLY A 36 7.31 -4.01 -37.79
C GLY A 36 7.16 -2.62 -38.41
N GLY A 37 6.16 -1.84 -37.97
CA GLY A 37 5.98 -0.45 -38.39
C GLY A 37 7.11 0.49 -37.94
N LEU A 38 7.64 0.29 -36.73
CA LEU A 38 8.79 1.06 -36.23
C LEU A 38 10.10 0.73 -36.99
N GLY A 39 10.28 -0.53 -37.40
CA GLY A 39 11.45 -0.99 -38.16
C GLY A 39 11.56 -0.35 -39.55
N ASN A 40 10.45 -0.24 -40.29
CA ASN A 40 10.44 0.37 -41.62
C ASN A 40 10.63 1.89 -41.62
N THR A 41 10.34 2.56 -40.51
CA THR A 41 10.47 4.02 -40.40
C THR A 41 11.91 4.46 -40.08
N LEU A 42 12.72 3.55 -39.50
CA LEU A 42 14.11 3.83 -39.09
C LEU A 42 15.18 3.32 -40.06
N LEU A 43 14.85 2.43 -41.01
CA LEU A 43 15.81 1.79 -41.94
C LEU A 43 15.78 2.32 -43.38
N GLY A 44 15.15 3.47 -43.62
CA GLY A 44 15.06 4.10 -44.94
C GLY A 44 16.26 4.98 -45.33
N LYS A 45 17.49 4.44 -45.40
CA LYS A 45 18.57 5.08 -46.16
C LYS A 45 19.43 4.06 -46.90
N PRO A 46 19.59 4.14 -48.24
CA PRO A 46 20.44 3.22 -48.99
C PRO A 46 21.92 3.56 -48.76
N PHE A 47 22.70 2.57 -48.34
CA PHE A 47 24.14 2.69 -48.15
C PHE A 47 24.86 2.51 -49.49
N ARG A 48 25.67 3.50 -49.88
CA ARG A 48 26.51 3.49 -51.10
C ARG A 48 27.80 2.70 -50.81
N PRO A 49 28.29 1.82 -51.69
CA PRO A 49 29.51 1.06 -51.40
C PRO A 49 30.74 1.92 -51.71
N LEU A 50 31.65 2.05 -50.74
CA LEU A 50 33.02 2.49 -51.00
C LEU A 50 33.95 1.29 -50.82
N THR A 51 34.57 0.91 -51.93
CA THR A 51 35.70 -0.02 -52.00
C THR A 51 36.96 0.62 -51.44
N SER A 52 37.70 -0.06 -50.56
CA SER A 52 39.08 -0.52 -50.83
C SER A 52 39.80 -1.01 -49.57
N SER A 53 40.43 -2.17 -49.74
CA SER A 53 41.67 -2.70 -49.15
C SER A 53 42.40 -1.92 -48.04
N SER A 54 42.68 -2.57 -46.91
CA SER A 54 44.06 -2.92 -46.51
C SER A 54 44.08 -3.70 -45.18
N LYS A 55 44.97 -4.69 -45.12
CA LYS A 55 45.27 -5.57 -43.98
C LYS A 55 45.95 -4.80 -42.84
N ASN A 56 45.64 -5.11 -41.58
CA ASN A 56 46.65 -5.55 -40.59
C ASN A 56 46.04 -5.99 -39.25
N THR A 57 46.71 -6.99 -38.68
CA THR A 57 46.46 -7.76 -37.46
C THR A 57 46.64 -6.96 -36.16
N ALA A 58 45.73 -7.08 -35.19
CA ALA A 58 46.01 -6.96 -33.75
C ALA A 58 44.81 -7.44 -32.91
N GLY A 59 45.08 -8.35 -31.94
CA GLY A 59 44.25 -8.72 -30.80
C GLY A 59 42.72 -8.56 -30.92
N ALA A 60 42.02 -9.60 -31.36
CA ALA A 60 40.57 -9.68 -31.22
C ALA A 60 40.21 -9.86 -29.73
N THR A 61 40.05 -8.76 -29.01
CA THR A 61 39.16 -8.73 -27.86
C THR A 61 37.80 -9.20 -28.36
N ALA A 62 37.22 -10.23 -27.72
CA ALA A 62 35.93 -10.78 -28.13
C ALA A 62 34.93 -9.62 -28.37
N PRO A 63 34.21 -9.59 -29.51
CA PRO A 63 33.27 -8.52 -29.78
C PRO A 63 32.28 -8.48 -28.61
N GLY A 64 32.16 -7.30 -27.97
CA GLY A 64 31.19 -7.10 -26.89
C GLY A 64 29.79 -7.55 -27.35
N PRO A 65 28.92 -7.99 -26.43
CA PRO A 65 27.66 -8.62 -26.79
C PRO A 65 26.88 -7.75 -27.78
N SER A 66 26.41 -8.38 -28.86
CA SER A 66 25.70 -7.71 -29.95
C SER A 66 24.44 -7.04 -29.42
N PHE A 67 23.89 -6.06 -30.14
CA PHE A 67 22.63 -5.41 -29.75
C PHE A 67 21.52 -6.45 -29.52
N THR A 68 21.47 -7.48 -30.36
CA THR A 68 20.59 -8.66 -30.23
C THR A 68 20.84 -9.44 -28.94
N ASP A 69 22.09 -9.69 -28.55
CA ASP A 69 22.41 -10.39 -27.29
C ASP A 69 22.02 -9.55 -26.06
N ARG A 70 22.20 -8.22 -26.13
CA ARG A 70 21.78 -7.29 -25.06
C ARG A 70 20.26 -7.19 -24.96
N ALA A 71 19.57 -7.16 -26.10
CA ALA A 71 18.11 -7.15 -26.16
C ALA A 71 17.52 -8.47 -25.65
N LEU A 72 18.09 -9.62 -26.05
CA LEU A 72 17.69 -10.95 -25.58
C LEU A 72 17.97 -11.13 -24.08
N ALA A 73 19.11 -10.62 -23.59
CA ALA A 73 19.43 -10.62 -22.16
C ALA A 73 18.54 -9.67 -21.34
N MET A 74 18.14 -8.52 -21.89
CA MET A 74 17.14 -7.64 -21.28
C MET A 74 15.75 -8.30 -21.28
N LEU A 75 15.33 -8.91 -22.39
CA LEU A 75 14.07 -9.65 -22.50
C LEU A 75 14.02 -10.85 -21.55
N GLY A 76 15.13 -11.56 -21.35
CA GLY A 76 15.20 -12.63 -20.34
C GLY A 76 15.04 -12.13 -18.90
N LYS A 77 15.54 -10.93 -18.60
CA LYS A 77 15.49 -10.35 -17.23
C LYS A 77 14.20 -9.60 -16.93
N PHE A 78 13.63 -8.90 -17.91
CA PHE A 78 12.46 -8.04 -17.74
C PHE A 78 11.20 -8.60 -18.41
N GLY A 79 11.31 -9.60 -19.29
CA GLY A 79 10.19 -10.21 -19.99
C GLY A 79 9.08 -10.71 -19.06
N PRO A 80 9.38 -11.49 -18.00
CA PRO A 80 8.35 -11.92 -17.05
C PRO A 80 7.63 -10.75 -16.37
N LEU A 81 8.34 -9.68 -16.05
CA LEU A 81 7.76 -8.48 -15.43
C LEU A 81 6.84 -7.74 -16.40
N VAL A 82 7.26 -7.57 -17.65
CA VAL A 82 6.47 -6.94 -18.71
C VAL A 82 5.20 -7.75 -18.97
N VAL A 83 5.30 -9.09 -19.05
CA VAL A 83 4.14 -9.97 -19.23
C VAL A 83 3.16 -9.83 -18.07
N VAL A 84 3.64 -9.91 -16.82
CA VAL A 84 2.77 -9.72 -15.63
C VAL A 84 2.10 -8.35 -15.66
N ALA A 85 2.84 -7.28 -15.96
CA ALA A 85 2.30 -5.94 -16.04
C ALA A 85 1.22 -5.80 -17.13
N LEU A 86 1.45 -6.35 -18.32
CA LEU A 86 0.49 -6.34 -19.43
C LEU A 86 -0.77 -7.14 -19.11
N VAL A 87 -0.64 -8.31 -18.50
CA VAL A 87 -1.77 -9.14 -18.07
C VAL A 87 -2.60 -8.40 -17.04
N LEU A 88 -1.97 -7.85 -16.00
CA LEU A 88 -2.68 -7.07 -14.97
C LEU A 88 -3.34 -5.82 -15.57
N TRP A 89 -2.65 -5.11 -16.46
CA TRP A 89 -3.21 -3.95 -17.15
C TRP A 89 -4.45 -4.32 -17.97
N TRP A 90 -4.41 -5.41 -18.73
CA TRP A 90 -5.55 -5.88 -19.52
C TRP A 90 -6.77 -6.15 -18.63
N PHE A 91 -6.61 -6.91 -17.55
CA PHE A 91 -7.73 -7.28 -16.68
C PHE A 91 -8.25 -6.15 -15.79
N TYR A 92 -7.38 -5.23 -15.35
CA TYR A 92 -7.80 -4.17 -14.41
C TYR A 92 -8.13 -2.84 -15.10
N ALA A 93 -7.51 -2.54 -16.24
CA ALA A 93 -7.66 -1.28 -16.97
C ALA A 93 -8.24 -1.44 -18.39
N GLY A 94 -8.11 -2.61 -19.03
CA GLY A 94 -8.60 -2.84 -20.40
C GLY A 94 -10.02 -3.38 -20.45
N GLU A 95 -10.32 -4.41 -19.66
CA GLU A 95 -11.60 -5.10 -19.68
C GLU A 95 -12.69 -4.26 -18.98
N GLN A 96 -13.73 -3.89 -19.74
CA GLN A 96 -14.92 -3.20 -19.23
C GLN A 96 -15.98 -4.24 -18.86
N ARG A 97 -16.24 -4.38 -17.55
CA ARG A 97 -17.17 -5.39 -17.03
C ARG A 97 -17.98 -4.94 -15.83
N PHE A 98 -17.46 -3.96 -15.09
CA PHE A 98 -18.02 -3.50 -13.83
C PHE A 98 -18.78 -2.18 -14.01
N GLY A 99 -19.43 -1.71 -12.94
CA GLY A 99 -20.18 -0.45 -12.93
C GLY A 99 -21.59 -0.53 -13.53
N SER A 100 -22.31 0.59 -13.43
CA SER A 100 -23.65 0.71 -14.02
C SER A 100 -23.57 0.57 -15.54
N GLY A 101 -24.28 -0.41 -16.10
CA GLY A 101 -24.24 -0.72 -17.53
C GLY A 101 -23.04 -1.53 -18.04
N ARG A 102 -22.16 -2.05 -17.14
CA ARG A 102 -20.98 -2.88 -17.48
C ARG A 102 -19.92 -2.18 -18.36
N GLN A 103 -19.88 -0.86 -18.35
CA GLN A 103 -18.97 -0.05 -19.18
C GLN A 103 -17.68 0.36 -18.44
N GLN A 104 -17.55 0.03 -17.15
CA GLN A 104 -16.39 0.45 -16.36
C GLN A 104 -15.37 -0.68 -16.23
N THR A 105 -14.10 -0.29 -16.26
CA THR A 105 -12.97 -1.15 -15.92
C THR A 105 -12.89 -1.32 -14.41
N THR A 106 -12.10 -2.28 -13.92
CA THR A 106 -11.94 -2.48 -12.46
C THR A 106 -11.39 -1.21 -11.78
N LEU A 107 -10.38 -0.59 -12.39
CA LEU A 107 -9.82 0.68 -11.90
C LEU A 107 -10.75 1.87 -12.12
N GLY A 108 -11.49 1.90 -13.23
CA GLY A 108 -12.49 2.94 -13.49
C GLY A 108 -13.62 2.90 -12.47
N TRP A 109 -14.07 1.71 -12.09
CA TRP A 109 -15.02 1.52 -11.00
C TRP A 109 -14.43 2.00 -9.67
N LEU A 110 -13.20 1.62 -9.34
CA LEU A 110 -12.53 2.02 -8.10
C LEU A 110 -12.41 3.55 -8.01
N TRP A 111 -12.03 4.20 -9.11
CA TRP A 111 -11.97 5.66 -9.20
C TRP A 111 -13.35 6.30 -8.98
N SER A 112 -14.40 5.77 -9.60
CA SER A 112 -15.77 6.27 -9.41
C SER A 112 -16.31 6.03 -7.99
N ALA A 113 -15.79 5.01 -7.30
CA ALA A 113 -16.20 4.66 -5.94
C ALA A 113 -15.53 5.56 -4.88
N TRP A 114 -14.45 6.25 -5.23
CA TRP A 114 -13.77 7.24 -4.38
C TRP A 114 -14.49 8.59 -4.45
N ASN A 115 -15.67 8.65 -3.83
CA ASN A 115 -16.54 9.82 -3.84
C ASN A 115 -17.07 10.16 -2.44
N SER A 116 -17.75 11.31 -2.34
CA SER A 116 -18.36 11.80 -1.11
C SER A 116 -19.53 10.93 -0.64
N GLU A 117 -20.29 10.33 -1.57
CA GLU A 117 -21.43 9.46 -1.24
C GLU A 117 -21.03 8.20 -0.47
N ASN A 118 -19.82 7.67 -0.74
CA ASN A 118 -19.24 6.53 -0.05
C ASN A 118 -18.35 6.93 1.14
N ASP A 119 -18.29 8.23 1.50
CA ASP A 119 -17.38 8.77 2.51
C ASP A 119 -15.89 8.43 2.22
N PHE A 120 -15.52 8.28 0.94
CA PHE A 120 -14.24 7.69 0.52
C PHE A 120 -13.39 8.58 -0.42
N GLU A 121 -13.48 9.91 -0.24
CA GLU A 121 -12.74 10.91 -1.04
C GLU A 121 -11.21 10.78 -0.95
N HIS A 122 -10.71 10.12 0.11
CA HIS A 122 -9.29 9.95 0.40
C HIS A 122 -8.68 8.76 -0.38
N GLY A 123 -9.52 7.98 -1.07
CA GLY A 123 -9.13 6.82 -1.87
C GLY A 123 -7.92 7.03 -2.81
N PRO A 124 -7.85 8.13 -3.56
CA PRO A 124 -6.73 8.41 -4.48
C PRO A 124 -5.37 8.55 -3.77
N MET A 125 -5.34 8.83 -2.46
CA MET A 125 -4.10 8.96 -1.70
C MET A 125 -3.46 7.59 -1.40
N PHE A 126 -4.22 6.49 -1.42
CA PHE A 126 -3.68 5.15 -1.16
C PHE A 126 -2.63 4.71 -2.18
N PRO A 127 -2.90 4.74 -3.51
CA PRO A 127 -1.87 4.45 -4.51
C PRO A 127 -0.61 5.28 -4.34
N LEU A 128 -0.74 6.57 -4.01
CA LEU A 128 0.40 7.46 -3.79
C LEU A 128 1.24 7.03 -2.59
N ILE A 129 0.61 6.69 -1.47
CA ILE A 129 1.31 6.16 -0.28
C ILE A 129 2.00 4.85 -0.60
N ILE A 130 1.35 3.94 -1.34
CA ILE A 130 1.93 2.64 -1.70
C ILE A 130 3.18 2.83 -2.55
N VAL A 131 3.12 3.66 -3.59
CA VAL A 131 4.27 3.98 -4.45
C VAL A 131 5.37 4.66 -3.63
N GLY A 132 5.03 5.62 -2.77
CA GLY A 132 5.98 6.29 -1.88
C GLY A 132 6.69 5.33 -0.93
N LEU A 133 5.96 4.38 -0.33
CA LEU A 133 6.51 3.36 0.57
C LEU A 133 7.43 2.38 -0.16
N ILE A 134 7.06 1.97 -1.37
CA ILE A 134 7.89 1.09 -2.21
C ILE A 134 9.16 1.84 -2.64
N TYR A 135 9.04 3.10 -3.05
CA TYR A 135 10.17 3.94 -3.44
C TYR A 135 11.15 4.16 -2.28
N HIS A 136 10.64 4.48 -1.08
CA HIS A 136 11.46 4.63 0.13
C HIS A 136 12.26 3.36 0.46
N ARG A 137 11.71 2.18 0.16
CA ARG A 137 12.35 0.88 0.41
C ARG A 137 13.14 0.34 -0.79
N TYR A 138 13.20 1.08 -1.91
CA TYR A 138 13.74 0.57 -3.17
C TYR A 138 15.18 0.04 -3.06
N ALA A 139 16.06 0.76 -2.35
CA ALA A 139 17.45 0.32 -2.14
C ALA A 139 17.52 -1.02 -1.38
N ARG A 140 16.70 -1.19 -0.35
CA ARG A 140 16.61 -2.44 0.43
C ARG A 140 16.00 -3.57 -0.38
N LEU A 141 14.97 -3.29 -1.18
CA LEU A 141 14.33 -4.25 -2.08
C LEU A 141 15.34 -4.78 -3.10
N LYS A 142 16.11 -3.89 -3.73
CA LYS A 142 17.14 -4.26 -4.71
C LYS A 142 18.23 -5.14 -4.10
N GLY A 143 18.66 -4.86 -2.87
CA GLY A 143 19.66 -5.67 -2.16
C GLY A 143 19.13 -7.01 -1.63
N ALA A 144 17.81 -7.16 -1.53
CA ALA A 144 17.16 -8.36 -1.00
C ALA A 144 16.63 -9.32 -2.08
N VAL A 145 16.88 -9.01 -3.37
CA VAL A 145 16.47 -9.88 -4.48
C VAL A 145 17.13 -11.24 -4.31
N GLY A 146 16.30 -12.27 -4.19
CA GLY A 146 16.72 -13.65 -4.05
C GLY A 146 16.32 -14.52 -5.24
N ASN A 147 16.36 -15.83 -5.02
CA ASN A 147 15.91 -16.81 -6.01
C ASN A 147 14.38 -16.80 -6.14
N ALA A 148 13.90 -17.13 -7.33
CA ALA A 148 12.49 -17.32 -7.62
C ALA A 148 11.87 -18.37 -6.69
N ASN A 149 10.64 -18.12 -6.22
CA ASN A 149 9.92 -19.06 -5.36
C ASN A 149 8.61 -19.49 -6.03
N PHE A 150 8.52 -20.79 -6.40
CA PHE A 150 7.33 -21.37 -7.03
C PHE A 150 6.07 -21.29 -6.16
N LEU A 151 6.20 -21.13 -4.84
CA LEU A 151 5.06 -20.83 -3.96
C LEU A 151 4.33 -19.53 -4.39
N GLY A 152 5.06 -18.58 -4.99
CA GLY A 152 4.48 -17.38 -5.57
C GLY A 152 3.47 -17.68 -6.68
N LEU A 153 3.68 -18.73 -7.48
CA LEU A 153 2.75 -19.15 -8.53
C LEU A 153 1.43 -19.66 -7.93
N LEU A 154 1.49 -20.39 -6.82
CA LEU A 154 0.29 -20.82 -6.08
C LEU A 154 -0.50 -19.61 -5.58
N VAL A 155 0.18 -18.59 -5.05
CA VAL A 155 -0.48 -17.36 -4.59
C VAL A 155 -1.07 -16.55 -5.74
N VAL A 156 -0.37 -16.46 -6.87
CA VAL A 156 -0.91 -15.85 -8.09
C VAL A 156 -2.15 -16.61 -8.57
N LEU A 157 -2.14 -17.93 -8.53
CA LEU A 157 -3.31 -18.75 -8.89
C LEU A 157 -4.51 -18.46 -7.97
N ILE A 158 -4.29 -18.34 -6.66
CA ILE A 158 -5.35 -17.96 -5.71
C ILE A 158 -5.92 -16.57 -6.07
N GLY A 159 -5.05 -15.59 -6.33
CA GLY A 159 -5.47 -14.25 -6.76
C GLY A 159 -6.25 -14.29 -8.09
N ALA A 160 -5.82 -15.12 -9.04
CA ALA A 160 -6.47 -15.28 -10.34
C ALA A 160 -7.86 -15.93 -10.20
N VAL A 161 -7.99 -16.95 -9.34
CA VAL A 161 -9.29 -17.57 -9.03
C VAL A 161 -10.22 -16.56 -8.36
N LEU A 162 -9.74 -15.75 -7.41
CA LEU A 162 -10.54 -14.69 -6.79
C LEU A 162 -10.99 -13.64 -7.80
N TYR A 163 -10.11 -13.21 -8.70
CA TYR A 163 -10.48 -12.31 -9.78
C TYR A 163 -11.51 -12.95 -10.73
N ALA A 164 -11.33 -14.22 -11.10
CA ALA A 164 -12.27 -14.91 -11.96
C ALA A 164 -13.64 -15.09 -11.29
N ALA A 165 -13.67 -15.37 -9.98
CA ALA A 165 -14.89 -15.37 -9.19
C ALA A 165 -15.55 -13.98 -9.20
N ALA A 166 -14.79 -12.90 -8.96
CA ALA A 166 -15.28 -11.52 -9.03
C ALA A 166 -15.86 -11.17 -10.40
N TYR A 167 -15.21 -11.62 -11.48
CA TYR A 167 -15.67 -11.45 -12.85
C TYR A 167 -17.01 -12.16 -13.10
N ARG A 168 -17.18 -13.36 -12.53
CA ARG A 168 -18.42 -14.15 -12.64
C ARG A 168 -19.55 -13.60 -11.77
N THR A 169 -19.25 -13.13 -10.56
CA THR A 169 -20.24 -12.55 -9.64
C THR A 169 -20.51 -11.06 -9.89
N LEU A 170 -19.80 -10.44 -10.85
CA LEU A 170 -19.88 -9.01 -11.17
C LEU A 170 -19.61 -8.12 -9.94
N GLN A 171 -18.70 -8.56 -9.07
CA GLN A 171 -18.44 -7.93 -7.79
C GLN A 171 -17.06 -7.23 -7.80
N PRO A 172 -16.99 -5.93 -8.15
CA PRO A 172 -15.72 -5.24 -8.39
C PRO A 172 -14.85 -5.12 -7.14
N ARG A 173 -15.46 -5.08 -5.95
CA ARG A 173 -14.73 -5.07 -4.66
C ARG A 173 -13.84 -6.30 -4.50
N VAL A 174 -14.33 -7.47 -4.92
CA VAL A 174 -13.55 -8.73 -4.88
C VAL A 174 -12.43 -8.69 -5.92
N ALA A 175 -12.68 -8.11 -7.10
CA ALA A 175 -11.66 -7.95 -8.13
C ALA A 175 -10.51 -7.04 -7.65
N VAL A 176 -10.82 -5.87 -7.08
CA VAL A 176 -9.80 -4.98 -6.49
C VAL A 176 -9.08 -5.67 -5.32
N GLY A 177 -9.80 -6.44 -4.50
CA GLY A 177 -9.22 -7.23 -3.40
C GLY A 177 -8.26 -8.34 -3.84
N ALA A 178 -8.38 -8.83 -5.08
CA ALA A 178 -7.45 -9.82 -5.64
C ALA A 178 -6.12 -9.19 -6.09
N LEU A 179 -6.09 -7.89 -6.39
CA LEU A 179 -4.90 -7.18 -6.87
C LEU A 179 -3.69 -7.29 -5.92
N PRO A 180 -3.79 -6.99 -4.61
CA PRO A 180 -2.65 -7.13 -3.71
C PRO A 180 -2.13 -8.57 -3.62
N ILE A 181 -3.01 -9.57 -3.73
CA ILE A 181 -2.63 -11.00 -3.73
C ILE A 181 -1.83 -11.32 -5.00
N LEU A 182 -2.30 -10.86 -6.16
CA LEU A 182 -1.61 -11.04 -7.44
C LEU A 182 -0.24 -10.35 -7.45
N LEU A 183 -0.17 -9.11 -6.96
CA LEU A 183 1.09 -8.35 -6.87
C LEU A 183 2.08 -9.00 -5.90
N TRP A 184 1.60 -9.44 -4.73
CA TRP A 184 2.45 -10.08 -3.72
C TRP A 184 2.93 -11.47 -4.18
N GLY A 185 2.05 -12.28 -4.78
CA GLY A 185 2.40 -13.57 -5.38
C GLY A 185 3.39 -13.43 -6.54
N SER A 186 3.20 -12.42 -7.39
CA SER A 186 4.13 -12.11 -8.49
C SER A 186 5.50 -11.70 -7.94
N ALA A 187 5.52 -10.87 -6.88
CA ALA A 187 6.76 -10.47 -6.25
C ALA A 187 7.49 -11.64 -5.58
N LEU A 188 6.75 -12.56 -4.96
CA LEU A 188 7.29 -13.79 -4.38
C LEU A 188 7.88 -14.71 -5.45
N TYR A 189 7.21 -14.85 -6.59
CA TYR A 189 7.68 -15.65 -7.70
C TYR A 189 8.94 -15.07 -8.36
N LEU A 190 8.96 -13.76 -8.62
CA LEU A 190 10.05 -13.11 -9.37
C LEU A 190 11.28 -12.79 -8.51
N TRP A 191 11.09 -12.36 -7.26
CA TRP A 191 12.19 -11.81 -6.43
C TRP A 191 12.38 -12.54 -5.08
N GLY A 192 11.56 -13.56 -4.81
CA GLY A 192 11.69 -14.42 -3.64
C GLY A 192 11.06 -13.86 -2.36
N TRP A 193 11.18 -14.64 -1.27
CA TRP A 193 10.49 -14.38 0.00
C TRP A 193 10.91 -13.08 0.70
N ALA A 194 12.20 -12.73 0.61
CA ALA A 194 12.73 -11.55 1.28
C ALA A 194 12.07 -10.25 0.76
N VAL A 195 11.96 -10.12 -0.56
CA VAL A 195 11.27 -9.00 -1.23
C VAL A 195 9.77 -9.03 -0.95
N ALA A 196 9.12 -10.19 -1.09
CA ALA A 196 7.69 -10.34 -0.83
C ALA A 196 7.32 -9.91 0.61
N ARG A 197 8.11 -10.29 1.61
CA ARG A 197 7.89 -9.87 3.00
C ARG A 197 8.01 -8.36 3.19
N MET A 198 8.90 -7.70 2.46
CA MET A 198 9.04 -6.23 2.50
C MET A 198 7.89 -5.52 1.80
N LEU A 199 7.31 -6.12 0.76
CA LEU A 199 6.17 -5.58 0.01
C LEU A 199 4.81 -5.91 0.63
N PHE A 200 4.71 -6.90 1.51
CA PHE A 200 3.46 -7.29 2.17
C PHE A 200 2.72 -6.09 2.80
N LEU A 201 3.45 -5.30 3.59
CA LEU A 201 2.84 -4.19 4.32
C LEU A 201 2.43 -3.01 3.40
N PRO A 202 3.25 -2.55 2.42
CA PRO A 202 2.77 -1.60 1.41
C PRO A 202 1.57 -2.11 0.61
N LEU A 203 1.56 -3.38 0.18
CA LEU A 203 0.46 -3.94 -0.60
C LEU A 203 -0.84 -4.08 0.21
N PHE A 204 -0.76 -4.24 1.54
CA PHE A 204 -1.92 -4.28 2.43
C PHE A 204 -2.78 -3.00 2.34
N PHE A 205 -2.18 -1.84 2.03
CA PHE A 205 -2.93 -0.59 1.84
C PHE A 205 -3.91 -0.63 0.67
N PHE A 206 -3.72 -1.52 -0.32
CA PHE A 206 -4.72 -1.68 -1.38
C PHE A 206 -6.06 -2.15 -0.82
N TRP A 207 -6.08 -3.00 0.22
CA TRP A 207 -7.34 -3.40 0.84
C TRP A 207 -8.00 -2.27 1.59
N LEU A 208 -7.21 -1.37 2.21
CA LEU A 208 -7.76 -0.16 2.80
C LEU A 208 -8.39 0.74 1.74
N ALA A 209 -7.87 0.79 0.52
CA ALA A 209 -8.39 1.62 -0.56
C ALA A 209 -9.75 1.17 -1.12
N ILE A 210 -10.25 0.00 -0.72
CA ILE A 210 -11.52 -0.56 -1.19
C ILE A 210 -12.64 -0.02 -0.30
N PRO A 211 -13.58 0.78 -0.83
CA PRO A 211 -14.75 1.14 -0.06
C PRO A 211 -15.54 -0.14 0.23
N LEU A 212 -15.96 -0.32 1.49
CA LEU A 212 -16.83 -1.40 1.95
C LEU A 212 -18.22 -0.83 2.30
N PRO A 213 -19.33 -1.56 2.04
CA PRO A 213 -20.67 -1.10 2.40
C PRO A 213 -20.82 -0.86 3.91
N SER A 214 -20.08 -1.63 4.71
CA SER A 214 -20.02 -1.50 6.17
C SER A 214 -19.43 -0.15 6.63
N PHE A 215 -18.74 0.61 5.78
CA PHE A 215 -18.27 1.94 6.18
C PHE A 215 -19.40 2.91 6.43
N GLN A 216 -20.51 2.84 5.69
CA GLN A 216 -21.67 3.71 5.95
C GLN A 216 -22.30 3.41 7.32
N GLN A 217 -22.39 2.12 7.67
CA GLN A 217 -22.83 1.71 9.01
C GLN A 217 -21.84 2.15 10.09
N ALA A 218 -20.53 1.98 9.84
CA ALA A 218 -19.48 2.44 10.74
C ALA A 218 -19.53 3.95 10.95
N THR A 219 -19.78 4.75 9.89
CA THR A 219 -20.00 6.20 9.95
C THR A 219 -21.13 6.52 10.92
N THR A 220 -22.29 5.86 10.81
CA THR A 220 -23.42 6.07 11.72
C THR A 220 -23.08 5.68 13.16
N HIS A 221 -22.42 4.55 13.38
CA HIS A 221 -21.98 4.14 14.72
C HIS A 221 -20.99 5.12 15.33
N LEU A 222 -20.02 5.60 14.53
CA LEU A 222 -19.05 6.60 14.96
C LEU A 222 -19.72 7.94 15.28
N GLN A 223 -20.75 8.35 14.52
CA GLN A 223 -21.54 9.53 14.84
C GLN A 223 -22.20 9.40 16.21
N LEU A 224 -22.93 8.31 16.46
CA LEU A 224 -23.60 8.12 17.75
C LEU A 224 -22.61 8.09 18.92
N MET A 225 -21.44 7.46 18.75
CA MET A 225 -20.37 7.49 19.74
C MET A 225 -19.83 8.91 19.95
N ALA A 226 -19.54 9.65 18.87
CA ALA A 226 -19.05 11.02 18.95
C ALA A 226 -20.08 11.96 19.62
N THR A 227 -21.36 11.83 19.29
CA THR A 227 -22.48 12.55 19.94
C THR A 227 -22.51 12.27 21.43
N SER A 228 -22.43 11.00 21.83
CA SER A 228 -22.44 10.59 23.25
C SER A 228 -21.23 11.13 23.99
N PHE A 229 -20.01 10.96 23.46
CA PHE A 229 -18.81 11.51 24.08
C PHE A 229 -18.82 13.03 24.13
N ALA A 230 -19.40 13.69 23.12
CA ALA A 230 -19.51 15.13 23.10
C ALA A 230 -20.51 15.65 24.14
N HIS A 231 -21.63 14.96 24.36
CA HIS A 231 -22.59 15.29 25.43
C HIS A 231 -21.93 15.22 26.81
N HIS A 232 -21.31 14.09 27.14
CA HIS A 232 -20.62 13.93 28.42
C HIS A 232 -19.40 14.85 28.55
N GLY A 233 -18.70 15.12 27.45
CA GLY A 233 -17.58 16.05 27.43
C GLY A 233 -18.01 17.49 27.63
N ALA A 234 -19.10 17.92 26.99
CA ALA A 234 -19.66 19.26 27.12
C ALA A 234 -20.24 19.50 28.53
N SER A 235 -20.86 18.50 29.15
CA SER A 235 -21.35 18.61 30.52
C SER A 235 -20.24 18.87 31.54
N LEU A 236 -19.01 18.37 31.30
CA LEU A 236 -17.85 18.69 32.15
C LEU A 236 -17.47 20.18 32.10
N PHE A 237 -17.83 20.88 31.03
CA PHE A 237 -17.63 22.31 30.87
C PHE A 237 -18.87 23.13 31.28
N GLY A 238 -19.89 22.51 31.88
CA GLY A 238 -21.12 23.19 32.31
C GLY A 238 -22.11 23.46 31.19
N VAL A 239 -21.98 22.79 30.04
CA VAL A 239 -22.89 22.92 28.90
C VAL A 239 -23.91 21.78 28.95
N GLU A 240 -25.14 22.08 29.36
CA GLU A 240 -26.23 21.11 29.39
C GLU A 240 -26.84 20.93 28.00
N THR A 241 -26.81 19.70 27.49
CA THR A 241 -27.27 19.39 26.13
C THR A 241 -28.24 18.23 26.13
N LEU A 242 -29.26 18.30 25.27
CA LEU A 242 -30.22 17.24 25.01
C LEU A 242 -29.82 16.51 23.73
N VAL A 243 -29.68 15.18 23.81
CA VAL A 243 -29.28 14.34 22.67
C VAL A 243 -30.47 13.55 22.14
N GLN A 244 -30.78 13.72 20.85
CA GLN A 244 -31.79 12.95 20.13
C GLN A 244 -31.19 12.39 18.84
N GLY A 245 -30.71 11.13 18.88
CA GLY A 245 -30.01 10.52 17.76
C GLY A 245 -28.68 11.23 17.47
N ASN A 246 -28.57 11.86 16.29
CA ASN A 246 -27.42 12.69 15.89
C ASN A 246 -27.66 14.19 16.08
N MET A 247 -28.83 14.58 16.58
CA MET A 247 -29.16 15.96 16.87
C MET A 247 -28.85 16.26 18.34
N ILE A 248 -28.18 17.37 18.57
CA ILE A 248 -27.92 17.90 19.90
C ILE A 248 -28.59 19.28 19.96
N SER A 249 -29.34 19.54 21.02
CA SER A 249 -29.92 20.85 21.30
C SER A 249 -29.48 21.37 22.66
N SER A 250 -29.41 22.68 22.83
CA SER A 250 -29.21 23.31 24.15
C SER A 250 -30.40 22.96 25.06
N ALA A 251 -30.13 22.59 26.31
CA ALA A 251 -31.17 22.34 27.30
C ALA A 251 -31.95 23.64 27.64
N ASP A 252 -31.25 24.78 27.64
CA ASP A 252 -31.79 26.09 27.97
C ASP A 252 -32.29 26.87 26.73
N GLY A 253 -32.17 26.30 25.54
CA GLY A 253 -32.54 26.94 24.28
C GLY A 253 -31.57 28.04 23.83
N ALA A 254 -30.35 28.08 24.36
CA ALA A 254 -29.33 29.09 24.04
C ALA A 254 -28.89 29.08 22.56
N TRP A 255 -29.02 27.93 21.89
CA TRP A 255 -28.71 27.76 20.48
C TRP A 255 -29.63 26.73 19.80
N GLU A 256 -29.90 26.95 18.52
CA GLU A 256 -30.74 26.07 17.69
C GLU A 256 -30.18 24.65 17.60
N PRO A 257 -30.98 23.60 17.48
CA PRO A 257 -30.48 22.23 17.37
C PRO A 257 -29.39 22.08 16.29
N LEU A 258 -28.22 21.56 16.68
CA LEU A 258 -27.13 21.22 15.77
C LEU A 258 -27.25 19.73 15.42
N GLU A 259 -27.35 19.44 14.12
CA GLU A 259 -27.20 18.08 13.62
C GLU A 259 -25.73 17.78 13.33
N ILE A 260 -25.23 16.66 13.87
CA ILE A 260 -23.92 16.13 13.53
C ILE A 260 -24.00 15.50 12.13
N ALA A 261 -23.73 16.31 11.11
CA ALA A 261 -23.69 15.87 9.72
C ALA A 261 -22.69 14.72 9.51
N LYS A 262 -22.82 13.99 8.38
CA LYS A 262 -21.87 12.92 7.99
C LYS A 262 -20.41 13.39 8.00
N GLY A 263 -20.16 14.66 7.70
CA GLY A 263 -18.83 15.29 7.76
C GLY A 263 -18.18 15.31 9.15
N CYS A 264 -18.96 15.21 10.24
CA CYS A 264 -18.52 15.18 11.65
C CYS A 264 -18.44 13.77 12.25
N SER A 265 -18.85 12.74 11.50
CA SER A 265 -18.76 11.33 11.94
C SER A 265 -17.35 10.91 12.36
N GLY A 266 -16.33 11.63 11.92
CA GLY A 266 -14.94 11.25 12.18
C GLY A 266 -14.43 10.15 11.25
N ILE A 267 -15.21 9.65 10.28
CA ILE A 267 -14.74 8.62 9.33
C ILE A 267 -13.58 9.14 8.45
N ARG A 268 -13.67 10.40 8.00
CA ARG A 268 -12.61 11.07 7.21
C ARG A 268 -11.33 11.19 8.03
N SER A 269 -11.48 11.69 9.26
CA SER A 269 -10.42 11.80 10.27
C SER A 269 -9.77 10.45 10.62
N LEU A 270 -10.60 9.41 10.79
CA LEU A 270 -10.16 8.04 11.04
C LEU A 270 -9.34 7.50 9.86
N MET A 271 -9.83 7.67 8.64
CA MET A 271 -9.12 7.19 7.46
C MET A 271 -7.77 7.90 7.29
N ALA A 272 -7.75 9.23 7.44
CA ALA A 272 -6.50 10.00 7.41
C ALA A 272 -5.50 9.52 8.47
N LEU A 273 -5.96 9.25 9.69
CA LEU A 273 -5.09 8.77 10.76
C LEU A 273 -4.62 7.32 10.54
N LEU A 274 -5.45 6.44 9.98
CA LEU A 274 -5.05 5.09 9.56
C LEU A 274 -3.98 5.14 8.47
N MET A 275 -4.11 6.06 7.51
CA MET A 275 -3.13 6.24 6.44
C MET A 275 -1.78 6.73 7.00
N ILE A 276 -1.80 7.77 7.84
CA ILE A 276 -0.59 8.31 8.47
C ILE A 276 0.04 7.27 9.40
N SER A 277 -0.74 6.65 10.28
CA SER A 277 -0.26 5.64 11.22
C SER A 277 0.29 4.42 10.51
N GLY A 278 -0.38 3.93 9.47
CA GLY A 278 0.12 2.82 8.69
C GLY A 278 1.42 3.17 7.96
N ALA A 279 1.49 4.35 7.33
CA ALA A 279 2.69 4.78 6.62
C ALA A 279 3.86 4.93 7.59
N TRP A 280 3.61 5.51 8.77
CA TRP A 280 4.57 5.62 9.85
C TRP A 280 5.00 4.24 10.37
N ALA A 281 4.07 3.32 10.61
CA ALA A 281 4.36 1.94 11.01
C ALA A 281 5.18 1.18 9.96
N CYS A 282 5.05 1.51 8.68
CA CYS A 282 5.93 0.99 7.64
C CYS A 282 7.35 1.54 7.79
N ILE A 283 7.50 2.85 7.96
CA ILE A 283 8.83 3.48 7.98
C ILE A 283 9.57 3.10 9.28
N ALA A 284 8.86 3.08 10.42
CA ALA A 284 9.41 2.74 11.72
C ALA A 284 10.00 1.31 11.76
N GLU A 285 11.23 1.17 12.24
CA GLU A 285 11.95 -0.11 12.33
C GLU A 285 11.56 -0.90 13.58
N MET A 286 10.32 -1.37 13.61
CA MET A 286 9.74 -2.07 14.76
C MET A 286 9.31 -3.50 14.40
N ALA A 287 9.14 -4.35 15.42
CA ALA A 287 8.55 -5.68 15.26
C ALA A 287 7.12 -5.58 14.68
N LEU A 288 6.68 -6.61 13.93
CA LEU A 288 5.37 -6.59 13.25
C LEU A 288 4.20 -6.40 14.21
N TRP A 289 4.25 -6.98 15.41
CA TRP A 289 3.19 -6.79 16.41
C TRP A 289 3.11 -5.33 16.89
N LYS A 290 4.26 -4.66 17.07
CA LYS A 290 4.31 -3.23 17.45
C LYS A 290 3.75 -2.35 16.34
N ARG A 291 4.07 -2.65 15.08
CA ARG A 291 3.51 -1.97 13.91
C ARG A 291 1.99 -2.14 13.84
N ALA A 292 1.50 -3.35 14.13
CA ALA A 292 0.06 -3.63 14.16
C ALA A 292 -0.64 -2.86 15.29
N VAL A 293 -0.07 -2.82 16.49
CA VAL A 293 -0.61 -2.04 17.62
C VAL A 293 -0.63 -0.55 17.28
N LEU A 294 0.45 -0.02 16.69
CA LEU A 294 0.53 1.38 16.28
C LEU A 294 -0.53 1.72 15.22
N PHE A 295 -0.66 0.87 14.19
CA PHE A 295 -1.70 1.01 13.18
C PHE A 295 -3.12 0.98 13.78
N LEU A 296 -3.41 -0.02 14.62
CA LEU A 296 -4.72 -0.17 15.25
C LEU A 296 -5.03 0.94 16.26
N SER A 297 -4.01 1.55 16.86
CA SER A 297 -4.20 2.70 17.74
C SER A 297 -4.82 3.90 17.03
N ALA A 298 -4.71 4.01 15.69
CA ALA A 298 -5.38 5.07 14.94
C ALA A 298 -6.90 5.08 15.15
N ILE A 299 -7.54 3.93 15.44
CA ILE A 299 -8.98 3.85 15.68
C ILE A 299 -9.39 4.60 16.96
N PRO A 300 -8.91 4.22 18.16
CA PRO A 300 -9.25 4.94 19.39
C PRO A 300 -8.75 6.39 19.36
N LEU A 301 -7.60 6.67 18.75
CA LEU A 301 -7.10 8.04 18.60
C LEU A 301 -8.03 8.92 17.77
N ALA A 302 -8.56 8.40 16.66
CA ALA A 302 -9.49 9.15 15.83
C ALA A 302 -10.81 9.43 16.56
N ILE A 303 -11.31 8.46 17.34
CA ILE A 303 -12.53 8.65 18.16
C ILE A 303 -12.29 9.73 19.21
N LEU A 304 -11.19 9.64 19.96
CA LEU A 304 -10.86 10.62 21.00
C LEU A 304 -10.62 12.02 20.43
N GLY A 305 -9.81 12.12 19.38
CA GLY A 305 -9.53 13.39 18.71
C GLY A 305 -10.77 14.02 18.12
N ASN A 306 -11.65 13.23 17.49
CA ASN A 306 -12.91 13.73 16.93
C ASN A 306 -13.88 14.15 18.06
N SER A 307 -13.93 13.40 19.16
CA SER A 307 -14.76 13.77 20.32
C SER A 307 -14.32 15.11 20.92
N LEU A 308 -13.02 15.32 21.14
CA LEU A 308 -12.48 16.60 21.61
C LEU A 308 -12.80 17.75 20.64
N ARG A 309 -12.72 17.49 19.33
CA ARG A 309 -13.11 18.46 18.30
C ARG A 309 -14.58 18.86 18.45
N VAL A 310 -15.49 17.88 18.56
CA VAL A 310 -16.93 18.14 18.68
C VAL A 310 -17.28 18.84 19.99
N VAL A 311 -16.67 18.45 21.11
CA VAL A 311 -16.81 19.16 22.40
C VAL A 311 -16.41 20.63 22.26
N SER A 312 -15.30 20.91 21.57
CA SER A 312 -14.86 22.30 21.37
C SER A 312 -15.86 23.14 20.56
N ILE A 313 -16.58 22.54 19.60
CA ILE A 313 -17.63 23.22 18.83
C ILE A 313 -18.80 23.58 19.76
N PHE A 314 -19.24 22.69 20.64
CA PHE A 314 -20.34 22.98 21.55
C PHE A 314 -19.99 24.00 22.62
N VAL A 315 -18.80 23.92 23.22
CA VAL A 315 -18.35 24.90 24.20
C VAL A 315 -18.31 26.31 23.59
N ILE A 316 -17.84 26.44 22.35
CA ILE A 316 -17.81 27.72 21.64
C ILE A 316 -19.20 28.17 21.20
N ALA A 317 -20.09 27.24 20.86
CA ALA A 317 -21.48 27.58 20.53
C ALA A 317 -22.25 28.11 21.73
N GLU A 318 -22.03 27.55 22.93
CA GLU A 318 -22.68 27.96 24.18
C GLU A 318 -22.15 29.30 24.70
N TYR A 319 -20.83 29.44 24.86
CA TYR A 319 -20.23 30.62 25.50
C TYR A 319 -19.82 31.73 24.52
N GLY A 320 -19.82 31.44 23.22
CA GLY A 320 -19.34 32.33 22.18
C GLY A 320 -20.41 32.66 21.17
N ASN A 321 -20.18 32.28 19.91
CA ASN A 321 -21.09 32.54 18.81
C ASN A 321 -21.39 31.22 18.07
N ALA A 322 -22.65 30.79 18.13
CA ALA A 322 -23.10 29.55 17.51
C ALA A 322 -22.89 29.52 15.99
N GLU A 323 -23.04 30.63 15.29
CA GLU A 323 -22.83 30.71 13.84
C GLU A 323 -21.35 30.55 13.49
N TRP A 324 -20.46 31.18 14.26
CA TRP A 324 -19.01 31.01 14.09
C TRP A 324 -18.55 29.58 14.41
N ALA A 325 -19.14 28.96 15.45
CA ALA A 325 -18.88 27.57 15.81
C ALA A 325 -19.26 26.60 14.69
N ARG A 326 -20.44 26.80 14.08
CA ARG A 326 -20.98 25.97 12.98
C ARG A 326 -20.21 26.10 11.67
N THR A 327 -19.68 27.28 11.38
CA THR A 327 -19.03 27.57 10.10
C THR A 327 -17.51 27.48 10.23
N THR A 328 -16.90 28.52 10.79
CA THR A 328 -15.46 28.71 10.79
C THR A 328 -14.78 27.70 11.69
N TRP A 329 -15.25 27.54 12.93
CA TRP A 329 -14.60 26.62 13.87
C TRP A 329 -14.79 25.16 13.44
N HIS A 330 -15.96 24.79 12.93
CA HIS A 330 -16.20 23.46 12.40
C HIS A 330 -15.18 23.06 11.32
N ASP A 331 -14.91 23.95 10.36
CA ASP A 331 -14.01 23.66 9.24
C ASP A 331 -12.54 23.64 9.66
N TRP A 332 -12.13 24.56 10.55
CA TRP A 332 -10.73 24.71 10.97
C TRP A 332 -10.33 23.81 12.15
N SER A 333 -11.27 23.42 13.02
CA SER A 333 -11.00 22.58 14.20
C SER A 333 -10.44 21.20 13.83
N GLY A 334 -10.76 20.69 12.64
CA GLY A 334 -10.12 19.50 12.09
C GLY A 334 -8.61 19.69 11.92
N LEU A 335 -8.19 20.81 11.33
CA LEU A 335 -6.78 21.15 11.13
C LEU A 335 -6.06 21.51 12.43
N LEU A 336 -6.69 22.36 13.25
CA LEU A 336 -6.05 23.02 14.39
C LEU A 336 -6.09 22.20 15.69
N LEU A 337 -7.08 21.33 15.88
CA LEU A 337 -7.19 20.50 17.07
C LEU A 337 -7.00 19.02 16.76
N PHE A 338 -7.78 18.48 15.81
CA PHE A 338 -7.81 17.04 15.59
C PHE A 338 -6.45 16.47 15.16
N TYR A 339 -5.83 17.02 14.10
CA TYR A 339 -4.55 16.48 13.60
C TYR A 339 -3.38 16.63 14.59
N PRO A 340 -3.11 17.80 15.21
CA PRO A 340 -1.98 17.91 16.12
C PRO A 340 -2.13 17.02 17.35
N ILE A 341 -3.32 16.95 17.95
CA ILE A 341 -3.56 16.08 19.12
C ILE A 341 -3.41 14.61 18.74
N SER A 342 -4.02 14.18 17.63
CA SER A 342 -3.97 12.79 17.19
C SER A 342 -2.56 12.36 16.80
N LEU A 343 -1.80 13.25 16.13
CA LEU A 343 -0.42 13.00 15.75
C LEU A 343 0.51 12.96 16.98
N MET A 344 0.35 13.90 17.91
CA MET A 344 1.11 13.90 19.16
C MET A 344 0.88 12.60 19.93
N LEU A 345 -0.36 12.15 20.04
CA LEU A 345 -0.68 10.93 20.76
C LEU A 345 -0.22 9.67 20.01
N LEU A 346 -0.28 9.66 18.67
CA LEU A 346 0.33 8.61 17.85
C LEU A 346 1.85 8.51 18.07
N LEU A 347 2.55 9.64 18.11
CA LEU A 347 3.99 9.70 18.40
C LEU A 347 4.31 9.25 19.82
N CYS A 348 3.46 9.59 20.79
CA CYS A 348 3.56 9.11 22.16
C CYS A 348 3.45 7.58 22.23
N ILE A 349 2.47 6.98 21.54
CA ILE A 349 2.32 5.52 21.44
C ILE A 349 3.54 4.90 20.77
N HIS A 350 4.04 5.50 19.69
CA HIS A 350 5.27 5.04 19.05
C HIS A 350 6.46 5.03 20.02
N SER A 351 6.71 6.13 20.73
CA SER A 351 7.76 6.26 21.75
C SER A 351 7.61 5.23 22.88
N LEU A 352 6.39 5.00 23.36
CA LEU A 352 6.10 3.99 24.37
C LEU A 352 6.39 2.56 23.86
N LEU A 353 5.99 2.26 22.61
CA LEU A 353 6.25 0.94 22.00
C LEU A 353 7.73 0.71 21.71
N GLU A 354 8.51 1.74 21.39
CA GLU A 354 9.96 1.62 21.22
C GLU A 354 10.71 1.46 22.56
N GLY A 355 10.03 1.63 23.69
CA GLY A 355 10.60 1.46 25.02
C GLY A 355 11.41 2.67 25.48
N GLY A 356 11.19 3.85 24.88
CA GLY A 356 11.87 5.08 25.22
C GLY A 356 10.86 6.16 25.55
N LEU A 357 10.56 6.31 26.84
CA LEU A 357 10.06 7.59 27.33
C LEU A 357 11.20 8.61 27.20
N PRO A 358 10.95 9.87 26.79
CA PRO A 358 12.02 10.86 26.55
C PRO A 358 12.92 11.14 27.77
N TRP A 359 12.52 10.70 28.97
CA TRP A 359 13.24 10.91 30.21
C TRP A 359 14.11 9.73 30.66
N GLU A 360 14.06 8.56 30.01
CA GLU A 360 14.89 7.42 30.41
C GLU A 360 16.16 7.36 29.57
N LYS A 361 17.25 7.87 30.15
CA LYS A 361 18.61 7.72 29.62
C LYS A 361 18.87 6.23 29.39
N SER A 362 19.00 5.84 28.12
CA SER A 362 19.44 4.49 27.72
C SER A 362 20.70 4.08 28.47
N GLY A 363 20.52 3.22 29.47
CA GLY A 363 21.58 2.58 30.22
C GLY A 363 22.31 1.55 29.37
N ALA A 364 23.64 1.65 29.39
CA ALA A 364 24.59 0.57 29.12
C ALA A 364 24.56 -0.07 27.71
N ARG A 365 25.16 0.63 26.74
CA ARG A 365 25.82 -0.03 25.60
C ARG A 365 26.98 -0.87 26.17
N LYS A 366 26.77 -2.17 26.41
CA LYS A 366 27.86 -3.13 26.71
C LYS A 366 28.79 -3.18 25.50
N VAL A 367 29.92 -2.49 25.59
CA VAL A 367 31.01 -2.60 24.62
C VAL A 367 31.69 -3.94 24.87
N HIS A 368 31.46 -4.92 23.99
CA HIS A 368 32.29 -6.11 23.94
C HIS A 368 33.70 -5.69 23.51
N ARG A 369 34.61 -5.56 24.48
CA ARG A 369 36.04 -5.41 24.22
C ARG A 369 36.54 -6.73 23.61
N VAL A 370 36.68 -6.77 22.30
CA VAL A 370 37.39 -7.85 21.61
C VAL A 370 38.88 -7.65 21.90
N VAL A 371 39.42 -8.43 22.82
CA VAL A 371 40.86 -8.49 23.07
C VAL A 371 41.47 -9.37 21.98
N VAL A 372 42.13 -8.77 21.01
CA VAL A 372 42.95 -9.49 20.03
C VAL A 372 44.29 -9.79 20.69
N THR A 373 44.44 -10.99 21.25
CA THR A 373 45.75 -11.46 21.71
C THR A 373 46.58 -11.81 20.48
N ARG A 374 47.55 -10.96 20.12
CA ARG A 374 48.60 -11.35 19.17
C ARG A 374 49.45 -12.45 19.82
N SER A 375 49.36 -13.67 19.29
CA SER A 375 50.36 -14.71 19.56
C SER A 375 51.67 -14.31 18.88
N VAL A 376 52.60 -13.72 19.63
CA VAL A 376 53.99 -13.60 19.20
C VAL A 376 54.56 -15.03 19.25
N ALA A 377 54.85 -15.59 18.07
CA ALA A 377 55.60 -16.83 17.96
C ALA A 377 56.99 -16.61 18.56
N ALA A 378 57.27 -17.31 19.66
CA ALA A 378 58.59 -17.37 20.25
C ALA A 378 59.40 -18.40 19.45
N ASP A 379 60.30 -17.92 18.58
CA ASP A 379 61.43 -18.71 18.11
C ASP A 379 62.41 -18.87 19.27
N VAL A 380 62.30 -19.99 19.99
CA VAL A 380 63.34 -20.49 20.90
C VAL A 380 63.89 -21.76 20.27
N ASN A 381 64.95 -21.60 19.48
CA ASN A 381 65.77 -22.69 19.01
C ASN A 381 66.88 -22.91 20.05
N SER A 382 66.74 -23.93 20.89
CA SER A 382 67.75 -24.34 21.86
C SER A 382 67.97 -25.85 21.81
N SER A 383 69.11 -26.25 21.23
CA SER A 383 69.85 -27.42 21.71
C SER A 383 71.27 -27.40 21.12
N ASN A 384 72.19 -26.81 21.88
CA ASN A 384 73.61 -27.16 21.80
C ASN A 384 73.80 -28.47 22.56
N THR A 385 74.47 -29.43 21.92
CA THR A 385 75.17 -30.55 22.57
C THR A 385 76.62 -30.56 22.09
N PRO A 386 77.58 -31.02 22.91
CA PRO A 386 78.96 -30.54 22.89
C PRO A 386 79.89 -31.41 22.04
N GLU A 387 80.92 -30.79 21.44
CA GLU A 387 82.13 -31.48 20.99
C GLU A 387 83.37 -30.66 21.38
N ALA A 388 84.31 -31.37 22.03
CA ALA A 388 85.74 -31.11 22.27
C ALA A 388 86.16 -29.94 23.18
#